data_AF-A0A843WR99-F1
#
_entry.id   AF-A0A843WR99-F1
#
_cell.length_a   1.000
_cell.length_b   1.000
_cell.length_c   1.000
_cell.angle_alpha   90.00
_cell.angle_beta   90.00
_cell.angle_gamma   90.00
#
_symmetry.space_group_name_H-M   'P 1'
#
loop_
_entity.id
_entity.type
_entity.pdbx_description
1 polymer ?
#
loop_
_entity_poly.entity_id
_entity_poly.type
_entity_poly.pdbx_seq_one_letter_code
_entity_poly.pdbx_strand_id
1 'polypeptide(L)' 'MGKSLLRYLEGVTVEVQGHQLPAKLYALQLRDFDAILGMDWLEAQSVVVDCQRKTIRFEIPGVPVLCFR' A
#
# COMPACT_ATOMS: atom_id res chain seq x y z
N MET A 1 9.99 -29.20 -6.48
CA MET A 1 9.36 -28.05 -7.17
C MET A 1 8.04 -27.73 -6.45
N GLY A 2 8.12 -27.14 -5.25
CA GLY A 2 6.93 -26.91 -4.41
C GLY A 2 6.12 -25.75 -4.97
N LYS A 3 4.82 -25.97 -5.20
CA LYS A 3 3.89 -24.91 -5.62
C LYS A 3 3.87 -23.84 -4.53
N SER A 4 4.44 -22.67 -4.79
CA SER A 4 4.22 -21.52 -3.92
C SER A 4 2.73 -21.18 -4.02
N LEU A 5 2.01 -21.33 -2.90
CA LEU A 5 0.57 -21.06 -2.85
C LEU A 5 0.39 -19.54 -2.77
N LEU A 6 0.06 -18.92 -3.90
CA LEU A 6 -0.39 -17.54 -3.93
C LEU A 6 -1.71 -17.47 -3.16
N ARG A 7 -1.66 -16.92 -1.94
CA ARG A 7 -2.83 -16.79 -1.06
C ARG A 7 -3.38 -15.38 -1.18
N TYR A 8 -4.64 -15.26 -1.56
CA TYR A 8 -5.36 -14.00 -1.53
C TYR A 8 -5.81 -13.68 -0.10
N LEU A 9 -5.59 -12.43 0.33
CA LEU A 9 -5.94 -11.91 1.64
C LEU A 9 -6.93 -10.75 1.45
N GLU A 10 -8.11 -10.91 2.03
CA GLU A 10 -9.16 -9.88 2.06
C GLU A 10 -9.40 -9.41 3.50
N GLY A 11 -9.82 -8.16 3.67
CA GLY A 11 -10.06 -7.56 4.99
C GLY A 11 -8.78 -7.20 5.75
N VAL A 12 -7.63 -7.17 5.07
CA VAL A 12 -6.37 -6.68 5.64
C VAL A 12 -6.33 -5.15 5.59
N THR A 13 -5.65 -4.53 6.54
CA THR A 13 -5.41 -3.09 6.54
C THR A 13 -3.93 -2.80 6.47
N VAL A 14 -3.60 -1.70 5.80
CA VAL A 14 -2.28 -1.08 5.82
C VAL A 14 -2.39 0.12 6.74
N GLU A 15 -1.56 0.14 7.78
CA GLU A 15 -1.46 1.32 8.64
C GLU A 15 -0.51 2.33 8.03
N VAL A 16 -0.98 3.56 7.89
CA VAL A 16 -0.17 4.68 7.45
C VAL A 16 -0.37 5.85 8.40
N GLN A 17 0.64 6.18 9.22
CA GLN A 17 0.61 7.27 10.20
C GLN A 17 -0.65 7.23 11.09
N GLY A 18 -0.92 6.05 11.65
CA GLY A 18 -2.09 5.80 12.51
C GLY A 18 -3.43 5.65 11.78
N HIS A 19 -3.48 5.81 10.46
CA HIS A 19 -4.69 5.60 9.66
C HIS A 19 -4.70 4.18 9.10
N GLN A 20 -5.77 3.42 9.39
CA GLN A 20 -5.96 2.07 8.88
C GLN A 20 -6.68 2.14 7.53
N LEU A 21 -5.98 1.78 6.45
CA LEU A 21 -6.51 1.82 5.09
C LEU A 21 -6.76 0.38 4.60
N PRO A 22 -7.95 0.07 4.07
CA PRO A 22 -8.26 -1.28 3.60
C PRO A 22 -7.37 -1.66 2.42
N ALA A 23 -6.95 -2.92 2.36
CA ALA A 23 -6.17 -3.47 1.27
C ALA A 23 -6.62 -4.89 0.91
N LYS A 24 -6.34 -5.25 -0.34
CA LYS A 24 -6.49 -6.60 -0.87
C LYS A 24 -5.10 -7.03 -1.33
N LEU A 25 -4.55 -8.10 -0.74
CA LEU A 25 -3.16 -8.46 -0.94
C LEU A 25 -3.02 -9.91 -1.41
N TYR A 26 -1.97 -10.17 -2.18
CA TYR A 26 -1.51 -11.51 -2.49
C TYR A 26 -0.25 -11.80 -1.67
N ALA A 27 -0.31 -12.84 -0.84
CA ALA A 27 0.85 -13.27 -0.07
C ALA A 27 1.84 -13.98 -1.00
N LEU A 28 3.01 -13.37 -1.16
CA LEU A 28 4.11 -13.83 -1.99
C LEU A 28 5.36 -13.93 -1.10
N GLN A 29 6.18 -14.97 -1.29
CA GLN A 29 7.52 -15.01 -0.69
C GLN A 29 8.45 -14.08 -1.48
N LEU A 30 8.40 -12.79 -1.16
CA LEU A 30 9.35 -11.79 -1.65
C LEU A 30 10.50 -11.68 -0.65
N ARG A 31 11.75 -11.73 -1.12
CA ARG A 31 12.93 -11.66 -0.22
C ARG A 31 13.25 -10.25 0.26
N ASP A 32 12.86 -9.25 -0.50
CA ASP A 32 13.35 -7.87 -0.32
C ASP A 32 12.25 -6.86 0.03
N PHE A 33 10.98 -7.28 0.08
CA PHE A 33 9.84 -6.40 0.33
C PHE A 33 8.80 -7.08 1.22
N ASP A 34 8.31 -6.36 2.23
CA ASP A 34 7.23 -6.82 3.10
C ASP A 34 5.86 -6.79 2.40
N ALA A 35 5.60 -5.72 1.66
CA ALA A 35 4.39 -5.55 0.85
C ALA A 35 4.68 -4.61 -0.33
N ILE A 36 4.00 -4.86 -1.45
CA ILE A 36 3.99 -3.97 -2.63
C ILE A 36 2.54 -3.56 -2.85
N LEU A 37 2.27 -2.25 -2.77
CA LEU A 37 0.95 -1.69 -3.02
C LEU A 37 0.89 -1.20 -4.47
N GLY A 38 0.01 -1.83 -5.24
CA GLY A 38 -0.17 -1.54 -6.66
C GLY A 38 -0.97 -0.26 -6.90
N MET A 39 -1.13 0.08 -8.18
CA MET A 39 -1.91 1.24 -8.62
C MET A 39 -3.40 1.14 -8.24
N ASP A 40 -3.94 -0.07 -8.18
CA ASP A 40 -5.31 -0.36 -7.74
C ASP A 40 -5.55 0.11 -6.30
N TRP A 41 -4.61 -0.19 -5.41
CA TRP A 41 -4.67 0.29 -4.04
C TRP A 41 -4.49 1.81 -3.96
N LEU A 42 -3.52 2.36 -4.70
CA LEU A 42 -3.26 3.81 -4.74
C LEU A 42 -4.48 4.59 -5.24
N GLU A 43 -5.15 4.11 -6.30
CA GLU A 43 -6.38 4.67 -6.84
C GLU A 43 -7.51 4.64 -5.79
N ALA A 44 -7.73 3.49 -5.15
CA ALA A 44 -8.78 3.33 -4.14
C ALA A 44 -8.61 4.27 -2.94
N GLN A 45 -7.36 4.64 -2.62
CA GLN A 45 -7.05 5.58 -1.53
C GLN A 45 -6.89 7.04 -1.99
N SER A 46 -7.19 7.35 -3.27
CA SER A 46 -7.00 8.69 -3.87
C SER A 46 -5.60 9.25 -3.61
N VAL A 47 -4.58 8.43 -3.86
CA VAL A 47 -3.19 8.78 -3.58
C VAL A 47 -2.56 9.52 -4.76
N VAL A 48 -1.89 10.63 -4.45
CA VAL A 48 -0.98 11.30 -5.36
C VAL A 48 0.46 11.02 -4.96
N VAL A 49 1.22 10.41 -5.87
CA VAL A 49 2.66 10.20 -5.72
C VAL A 49 3.40 11.37 -6.38
N ASP A 50 4.10 12.16 -5.58
CA ASP A 50 5.00 13.21 -6.07
C ASP A 50 6.43 12.67 -6.08
N CYS A 51 6.85 12.15 -7.23
CA CYS A 51 8.18 11.57 -7.42
C CYS A 51 9.31 12.60 -7.28
N GLN A 52 9.07 13.86 -7.64
CA GLN A 52 10.08 14.90 -7.56
C GLN A 52 10.41 15.23 -6.10
N ARG A 53 9.37 15.36 -5.26
CA ARG A 53 9.52 15.65 -3.84
C ARG A 53 9.71 14.40 -2.98
N LYS A 54 9.56 13.20 -3.56
CA LYS A 54 9.56 11.91 -2.86
C LYS A 54 8.49 11.87 -1.77
N THR A 55 7.25 12.20 -2.13
CA THR A 55 6.13 12.25 -1.17
C THR A 55 4.92 11.51 -1.69
N ILE A 56 4.09 11.04 -0.77
CA ILE A 56 2.81 10.38 -1.00
C ILE A 56 1.74 11.23 -0.30
N ARG A 57 0.74 11.68 -1.05
CA ARG A 57 -0.36 12.48 -0.53
C ARG A 57 -1.64 11.68 -0.64
N PHE A 58 -2.37 11.53 0.45
CA PHE A 58 -3.73 11.03 0.41
C PHE A 58 -4.64 12.22 0.20
N GLU A 59 -5.44 12.24 -0.85
CA GLU A 59 -6.45 13.29 -1.08
C GLU A 59 -7.74 13.00 -0.29
N ILE A 60 -7.61 12.31 0.84
CA ILE A 60 -8.65 12.11 1.82
C ILE A 60 -8.69 13.34 2.72
N PRO A 61 -9.80 14.08 2.81
CA PRO A 61 -9.91 15.25 3.68
C PRO A 61 -9.47 14.92 5.12
N GLY A 62 -8.47 15.63 5.62
CA GLY A 62 -7.95 15.44 6.98
C GLY A 62 -6.78 14.46 7.12
N VAL A 63 -6.38 13.75 6.06
CA VAL A 63 -5.17 12.91 6.10
C VAL A 63 -3.94 13.76 5.75
N PRO A 64 -2.91 13.79 6.60
CA PRO A 64 -1.71 14.59 6.36
C PRO A 64 -0.90 14.11 5.14
N VAL A 65 -0.22 15.06 4.48
CA VAL A 65 0.76 14.77 3.43
C VAL A 65 1.91 13.97 4.02
N LEU A 66 2.22 12.82 3.42
CA LEU A 66 3.28 11.95 3.90
C LEU A 66 4.54 12.08 3.06
N CYS A 67 5.61 12.51 3.71
CA CYS A 67 6.93 12.57 3.11
C CYS A 67 7.73 11.36 3.60
N PHE A 68 8.08 10.45 2.69
CA PHE A 68 9.03 9.38 2.98
C PHE A 68 10.39 9.79 2.38
N ARG A 69 11.46 9.81 3.17
CA ARG A 69 12.84 10.00 2.69
C ARG A 69 13.62 8.72 2.81
#